data_AF-A0A1Y3BSJ5-F1
#
_entry.id   AF-A0A1Y3BSJ5-F1
#
_cell.length_a   1.000
_cell.length_b   1.000
_cell.length_c   1.000
_cell.angle_alpha   90.00
_cell.angle_beta   90.00
_cell.angle_gamma   90.00
#
_symmetry.space_group_name_H-M   'P 1'
#
loop_
_entity.id
_entity.type
_entity.pdbx_description
1 polymer ?
#
loop_
_entity_poly.entity_id
_entity_poly.type
_entity_poly.pdbx_seq_one_letter_code
_entity_poly.pdbx_strand_id
1 'polypeptide(L)'
;FLKESPCIHKKVFNTQIYKQTCNNNFLATVDKIDEEQHLEADRTHTTICCGYNKWDECSKKLITKECGNAAFDIYSDFVGEAFGTLTKMICPAKFFAVKKSSCKDVLPKDDVIAKGKL
;
A
#
# COMPACT_ATOMS: atom_id res chain seq x y z
N PHE A 1 -14.70 -10.46 8.18
CA PHE A 1 -14.07 -10.59 6.84
C PHE A 1 -14.98 -11.22 5.79
N LEU A 2 -15.46 -12.47 5.95
CA LEU A 2 -16.16 -13.24 4.90
C LEU A 2 -17.41 -12.56 4.29
N LYS A 3 -18.14 -11.74 5.06
CA LYS A 3 -19.34 -11.02 4.57
C LYS A 3 -19.01 -9.91 3.56
N GLU A 4 -17.96 -9.13 3.81
CA GLU A 4 -17.57 -7.99 2.98
C GLU A 4 -16.55 -8.35 1.89
N SER A 5 -15.84 -9.47 2.07
CA SER A 5 -14.84 -9.99 1.13
C SER A 5 -15.35 -10.08 -0.32
N PRO A 6 -16.59 -10.56 -0.62
CA PRO A 6 -17.11 -10.57 -1.99
C PRO A 6 -17.18 -9.18 -2.63
N CYS A 7 -17.55 -8.13 -1.87
CA CYS A 7 -17.57 -6.77 -2.38
C CYS A 7 -16.15 -6.28 -2.66
N ILE A 8 -15.27 -6.36 -1.65
CA ILE A 8 -13.88 -5.90 -1.73
C ILE A 8 -13.16 -6.60 -2.89
N HIS A 9 -13.27 -7.92 -2.99
CA HIS A 9 -12.61 -8.68 -4.04
C HIS A 9 -13.14 -8.31 -5.43
N LYS A 10 -14.47 -8.32 -5.64
CA LYS A 10 -15.06 -8.13 -6.97
C LYS A 10 -15.01 -6.68 -7.45
N LYS A 11 -15.30 -5.72 -6.56
CA LYS A 11 -15.42 -4.30 -6.91
C LYS A 11 -14.14 -3.50 -6.72
N VAL A 12 -13.17 -4.03 -5.97
CA VAL A 12 -11.90 -3.33 -5.72
C VAL A 12 -10.74 -4.16 -6.24
N PHE A 13 -10.35 -5.24 -5.56
CA PHE A 13 -9.08 -5.92 -5.83
C PHE A 13 -8.96 -6.54 -7.22
N ASN A 14 -10.07 -7.02 -7.81
CA ASN A 14 -10.04 -7.58 -9.15
C ASN A 14 -10.18 -6.54 -10.28
N THR A 15 -10.31 -5.25 -9.94
CA THR A 15 -10.46 -4.19 -10.94
C THR A 15 -9.12 -3.77 -11.52
N GLN A 16 -9.13 -3.33 -12.79
CA GLN A 16 -7.95 -2.73 -13.41
C GLN A 16 -7.50 -1.46 -12.69
N ILE A 17 -8.45 -0.67 -12.18
CA ILE A 17 -8.15 0.54 -11.42
C ILE A 17 -7.27 0.20 -10.21
N TYR A 18 -7.65 -0.80 -9.40
CA TYR A 18 -6.85 -1.18 -8.24
C TYR A 18 -5.46 -1.70 -8.63
N LYS A 19 -5.38 -2.53 -9.69
CA LYS A 19 -4.12 -3.08 -10.19
C LYS A 19 -3.18 -1.98 -10.69
N GLN A 20 -3.69 -1.05 -11.50
CA GLN A 20 -2.92 0.03 -12.14
C GLN A 20 -2.62 1.20 -11.21
N THR A 21 -3.31 1.31 -10.07
CA THR A 21 -3.08 2.39 -9.11
C THR A 21 -2.44 1.86 -7.84
N CYS A 22 -3.19 1.18 -6.97
CA CYS A 22 -2.69 0.77 -5.65
C CYS A 22 -1.57 -0.27 -5.77
N ASN A 23 -1.78 -1.37 -6.51
CA ASN A 23 -0.75 -2.40 -6.64
C ASN A 23 0.47 -1.90 -7.42
N ASN A 24 0.26 -1.22 -8.55
CA ASN A 24 1.34 -0.62 -9.32
C ASN A 24 2.22 0.31 -8.48
N ASN A 25 1.63 1.18 -7.66
CA ASN A 25 2.38 2.08 -6.79
C ASN A 25 3.28 1.32 -5.79
N PHE A 26 2.75 0.25 -5.21
CA PHE A 26 3.52 -0.57 -4.28
C PHE A 26 4.63 -1.32 -4.99
N LEU A 27 4.32 -1.97 -6.11
CA LEU A 27 5.29 -2.71 -6.90
C LEU A 27 6.40 -1.83 -7.48
N ALA A 28 6.07 -0.63 -7.96
CA ALA A 28 7.07 0.34 -8.39
C ALA A 28 8.00 0.76 -7.23
N THR A 29 7.50 0.74 -5.99
CA THR A 29 8.33 1.00 -4.80
C THR A 29 9.27 -0.18 -4.54
N VAL A 30 8.78 -1.41 -4.69
CA VAL A 30 9.61 -2.63 -4.57
C VAL A 30 10.67 -2.67 -5.67
N ASP A 31 10.30 -2.39 -6.92
CA ASP A 31 11.24 -2.34 -8.05
C ASP A 31 12.33 -1.29 -7.81
N LYS A 32 11.99 -0.13 -7.24
CA LYS A 32 12.98 0.90 -6.89
C LYS A 32 13.98 0.40 -5.84
N ILE A 33 13.52 -0.37 -4.84
CA ILE A 33 14.41 -0.96 -3.83
C ILE A 33 15.36 -1.97 -4.49
N ASP A 34 14.86 -2.77 -5.43
CA ASP A 34 15.65 -3.77 -6.17
C ASP A 34 16.68 -3.13 -7.12
N GLU A 35 16.29 -2.03 -7.79
CA GLU A 35 17.16 -1.28 -8.70
C GLU A 35 18.26 -0.50 -7.97
N GLU A 36 17.97 0.05 -6.79
CA GLU A 36 18.95 0.73 -5.94
C GLU A 36 19.78 -0.33 -5.17
N GLN A 37 20.62 -1.07 -5.88
CA GLN A 37 21.59 -1.99 -5.30
C GLN A 37 22.44 -1.23 -4.26
N HIS A 38 22.42 -1.70 -3.00
CA HIS A 38 23.10 -1.10 -1.83
C HIS A 38 22.41 0.09 -1.15
N LEU A 39 21.08 0.11 -1.08
CA LEU A 39 20.40 0.99 -0.14
C LEU A 39 20.77 0.70 1.31
N GLU A 40 21.22 1.73 2.03
CA GLU A 40 21.30 1.73 3.49
C GLU A 40 19.98 1.23 4.11
N ALA A 41 20.08 0.44 5.19
CA ALA A 41 18.92 -0.22 5.80
C ALA A 41 17.79 0.78 6.15
N ASP A 42 18.16 1.96 6.67
CA ASP A 42 17.22 3.04 7.01
C ASP A 42 16.49 3.59 5.78
N ARG A 43 17.19 3.71 4.65
CA ARG A 43 16.59 4.19 3.41
C ARG A 43 15.66 3.14 2.82
N THR A 44 16.06 1.87 2.82
CA THR A 44 15.17 0.75 2.44
C THR A 44 13.91 0.73 3.31
N HIS A 45 14.07 0.83 4.64
CA HIS A 45 12.95 0.85 5.59
C HIS A 45 12.02 2.04 5.34
N THR A 46 12.58 3.22 5.10
CA THR A 46 11.79 4.41 4.73
C THR A 46 11.03 4.19 3.43
N THR A 47 11.69 3.70 2.38
CA THR A 47 11.08 3.42 1.08
C THR A 47 9.91 2.44 1.19
N ILE A 48 10.12 1.29 1.84
CA ILE A 48 9.07 0.27 1.95
C ILE A 48 7.89 0.76 2.82
N CYS A 49 8.16 1.49 3.90
CA CYS A 49 7.10 2.01 4.76
C CYS A 49 6.28 3.11 4.09
N CYS A 50 6.93 4.01 3.33
CA CYS A 50 6.24 5.00 2.53
C CYS A 50 5.40 4.34 1.42
N GLY A 51 5.93 3.30 0.76
CA GLY A 51 5.23 2.52 -0.25
C GLY A 51 3.99 1.81 0.31
N TYR A 52 4.15 1.14 1.46
CA TYR A 52 3.06 0.47 2.17
C TYR A 52 1.95 1.45 2.54
N ASN A 53 2.28 2.59 3.16
CA ASN A 53 1.27 3.57 3.56
C ASN A 53 0.55 4.19 2.34
N LYS A 54 1.26 4.39 1.22
CA LYS A 54 0.63 4.82 -0.03
C LYS A 54 -0.36 3.79 -0.55
N TRP A 55 -0.02 2.51 -0.49
CA TRP A 55 -0.89 1.41 -0.88
C TRP A 55 -2.11 1.25 0.04
N ASP A 56 -1.92 1.34 1.35
CA ASP A 56 -3.01 1.23 2.34
C ASP A 56 -3.98 2.41 2.21
N GLU A 57 -3.47 3.64 2.07
CA GLU A 57 -4.30 4.83 1.81
C GLU A 57 -5.10 4.71 0.50
N CYS A 58 -4.49 4.18 -0.56
CA CYS A 58 -5.16 3.92 -1.84
C CYS A 58 -6.25 2.86 -1.71
N SER A 59 -5.93 1.74 -1.03
CA SER A 59 -6.86 0.64 -0.78
C SER A 59 -8.05 1.11 0.05
N LYS A 60 -7.81 1.87 1.13
CA LYS A 60 -8.84 2.52 1.93
C LYS A 60 -9.79 3.35 1.08
N LYS A 61 -9.24 4.25 0.26
CA LYS A 61 -10.05 5.15 -0.58
C LYS A 61 -10.99 4.37 -1.50
N LEU A 62 -10.49 3.32 -2.16
CA LEU A 62 -11.31 2.53 -3.09
C LEU A 62 -12.31 1.63 -2.38
N ILE A 63 -11.92 0.96 -1.28
CA ILE A 63 -12.82 0.12 -0.49
C ILE A 63 -13.94 0.95 0.11
N THR A 64 -13.62 2.07 0.77
CA THR A 64 -14.64 2.96 1.33
C THR A 64 -15.60 3.46 0.26
N LYS A 65 -15.10 3.81 -0.93
CA LYS A 65 -15.93 4.31 -2.03
C LYS A 65 -16.90 3.24 -2.56
N GLU A 66 -16.43 2.02 -2.80
CA GLU A 66 -17.20 1.00 -3.53
C GLU A 66 -17.99 0.06 -2.59
N CYS A 67 -17.54 -0.11 -1.36
CA CYS A 67 -18.07 -1.05 -0.37
C CYS A 67 -18.41 -0.42 0.99
N GLY A 68 -18.10 0.86 1.21
CA GLY A 68 -18.43 1.59 2.44
C GLY A 68 -17.39 1.44 3.55
N ASN A 69 -17.55 2.23 4.62
CA ASN A 69 -16.61 2.28 5.75
C ASN A 69 -16.52 0.96 6.51
N ALA A 70 -17.65 0.27 6.75
CA ALA A 70 -17.66 -1.01 7.44
C ALA A 70 -16.84 -2.09 6.72
N ALA A 71 -16.82 -2.07 5.39
CA ALA A 71 -15.98 -2.96 4.59
C ALA A 71 -14.48 -2.64 4.76
N PHE A 72 -14.12 -1.36 4.87
CA PHE A 72 -12.75 -0.96 5.17
C PHE A 72 -12.33 -1.37 6.58
N ASP A 73 -13.18 -1.19 7.59
CA ASP A 73 -12.86 -1.59 8.97
C ASP A 73 -12.56 -3.09 9.03
N ILE A 74 -13.40 -3.90 8.41
CA ILE A 74 -13.21 -5.35 8.29
C ILE A 74 -11.94 -5.72 7.51
N TYR A 75 -11.58 -4.95 6.48
CA TYR A 75 -10.33 -5.13 5.75
C TYR A 75 -9.12 -4.76 6.60
N SER A 76 -9.17 -3.63 7.32
CA SER A 76 -8.07 -3.17 8.17
C SER A 76 -7.82 -4.13 9.33
N ASP A 77 -8.89 -4.70 9.89
CA ASP A 77 -8.81 -5.76 10.89
C ASP A 77 -8.18 -7.02 10.30
N PHE A 78 -8.60 -7.47 9.12
CA PHE A 78 -8.00 -8.63 8.46
C PHE A 78 -6.50 -8.43 8.16
N VAL A 79 -6.10 -7.28 7.62
CA VAL A 79 -4.69 -6.94 7.41
C VAL A 79 -3.95 -6.89 8.75
N GLY A 80 -4.59 -6.33 9.78
CA GLY A 80 -4.07 -6.32 11.14
C GLY A 80 -3.83 -7.72 11.70
N GLU A 81 -4.80 -8.62 11.59
CA GLU A 81 -4.68 -10.00 12.07
C GLU A 81 -3.67 -10.81 11.26
N ALA A 82 -3.69 -10.69 9.93
CA ALA A 82 -2.80 -11.43 9.03
C ALA A 82 -1.32 -11.06 9.21
N PHE A 83 -1.04 -9.79 9.51
CA PHE A 83 0.32 -9.28 9.70
C PHE A 83 0.62 -8.90 11.16
N GLY A 84 -0.20 -9.37 12.12
CA GLY A 84 0.00 -9.17 13.56
C GLY A 84 0.03 -7.72 14.04
N THR A 85 -0.61 -6.79 13.33
CA THR A 85 -0.54 -5.32 13.50
C THR A 85 0.87 -4.72 13.37
N LEU A 86 1.87 -5.57 13.09
CA LEU A 86 3.28 -5.21 13.02
C LEU A 86 3.53 -4.17 11.93
N THR A 87 2.79 -4.23 10.81
CA THR A 87 2.89 -3.23 9.74
C THR A 87 2.57 -1.82 10.24
N LYS A 88 1.58 -1.64 11.13
CA LYS A 88 1.27 -0.32 11.72
C LYS A 88 2.32 0.13 12.75
N MET A 89 3.02 -0.81 13.40
CA MET A 89 4.09 -0.52 14.37
C MET A 89 5.44 -0.23 13.69
N ILE A 90 5.76 -0.93 12.60
CA ILE A 90 7.01 -0.83 11.83
C ILE A 90 6.94 0.34 10.85
N CYS A 91 5.76 0.60 10.27
CA CYS A 91 5.51 1.68 9.32
C CYS A 91 4.46 2.69 9.82
N PRO A 92 4.62 3.27 11.02
CA PRO A 92 3.65 4.19 11.60
C PRO A 92 3.43 5.41 10.70
N ALA A 93 2.17 5.65 10.31
CA ALA A 93 1.79 6.75 9.42
C ALA A 93 2.25 8.13 9.94
N LYS A 94 2.40 8.31 11.26
CA LYS A 94 2.96 9.54 11.86
C LYS A 94 4.34 9.92 11.27
N PHE A 95 5.15 8.91 10.98
CA PHE A 95 6.53 9.08 10.50
C PHE A 95 6.65 8.83 8.99
N PHE A 96 5.81 7.95 8.43
CA PHE A 96 5.89 7.50 7.04
C PHE A 96 4.65 7.83 6.20
N ALA A 97 3.96 8.94 6.51
CA ALA A 97 2.85 9.41 5.66
C ALA A 97 3.37 9.90 4.30
N VAL A 98 2.65 9.59 3.23
CA VAL A 98 3.01 9.90 1.83
C VAL A 98 3.38 11.37 1.62
N LYS A 99 2.76 12.28 2.38
CA LYS A 99 2.96 13.73 2.26
C LYS A 99 4.21 14.26 2.96
N LYS A 100 4.88 13.46 3.79
CA LYS A 100 6.12 13.83 4.49
C LYS A 100 7.27 13.93 3.50
N SER A 101 8.23 14.82 3.75
CA SER A 101 9.42 15.00 2.91
C SER A 101 10.19 13.69 2.73
N SER A 102 10.42 12.97 3.84
CA SER A 102 11.07 11.65 3.83
C SER A 102 10.45 10.66 2.82
N CYS A 103 9.12 10.68 2.66
CA CYS A 103 8.44 9.83 1.68
C CYS A 103 8.48 10.37 0.26
N LYS A 104 8.42 11.69 0.07
CA LYS A 104 8.50 12.31 -1.26
C LYS A 104 9.84 12.01 -1.96
N ASP A 105 10.91 11.92 -1.19
CA ASP A 105 12.26 11.70 -1.72
C ASP A 105 12.48 10.23 -2.14
N VAL A 106 11.82 9.29 -1.47
CA VAL A 106 12.02 7.86 -1.68
C VAL A 106 10.96 7.19 -2.55
N LEU A 107 9.76 7.74 -2.66
CA LEU A 107 8.71 7.12 -3.47
C LEU A 107 9.00 7.27 -4.97
N PRO A 108 8.61 6.27 -5.79
CA PRO A 108 8.56 6.44 -7.24
C PRO A 108 7.52 7.50 -7.62
N LYS A 109 7.71 8.10 -8.80
CA LYS A 109 6.70 9.01 -9.38
C LYS A 109 5.43 8.24 -9.72
N ASP A 110 4.29 8.93 -9.71
CA ASP A 110 2.96 8.32 -9.91
C ASP A 110 2.75 7.74 -11.31
N ASP A 111 3.54 8.16 -12.30
CA ASP A 111 3.49 7.69 -13.69
C ASP A 111 4.38 6.48 -13.98
N VAL A 112 5.17 6.02 -12.99
CA VAL A 112 6.03 4.83 -13.14
C VAL A 112 5.16 3.57 -13.18
N ILE A 113 5.34 2.78 -14.24
CA ILE A 113 4.73 1.45 -14.36
C ILE A 113 5.71 0.42 -13.79
N ALA A 114 5.25 -0.35 -12.81
CA ALA A 114 6.04 -1.41 -12.20
C ALA A 114 6.42 -2.49 -13.23
N LYS A 115 7.65 -2.98 -13.13
CA LYS A 115 8.17 -4.14 -13.85
C LYS A 115 7.71 -5.44 -13.17
N GLY A 116 7.64 -5.43 -11.84
CA GLY A 116 7.10 -6.53 -11.05
C GLY A 116 5.65 -6.84 -11.42
N LYS A 117 5.27 -8.13 -11.40
CA LYS A 117 3.89 -8.58 -11.61
C LYS A 117 3.36 -9.21 -10.32
N LEU A 118 2.16 -8.79 -9.90
CA LEU A 118 1.30 -9.51 -8.93
C LEU A 118 0.23 -10.30 -9.68
#